data_AF-A0A822GES6-F1
#
_entry.id   AF-A0A822GES6-F1
#
_cell.length_a   1.000
_cell.length_b   1.000
_cell.length_c   1.000
_cell.angle_alpha   90.00
_cell.angle_beta   90.00
_cell.angle_gamma   90.00
#
_symmetry.space_group_name_H-M   'P 1'
#
loop_
_entity.id
_entity.type
_entity.pdbx_description
1 polymer ?
#
loop_
_entity_poly.entity_id
_entity_poly.type
_entity_poly.pdbx_seq_one_letter_code
_entity_poly.pdbx_strand_id
1 'polypeptide(L)'
;MPEEEAFAVLVSIMQDYSMREMYKPDMYYLGLCMYQLECLIQEILPDLYRHFQLENFHTSMYASSWFLTLFTTHFSLNMVCRTMDLFLSEGMEMIFRISIALLEIHQDELMLLSMEDMLK
;
A
#
# COMPACT_ATOMS: atom_id res chain seq x y z
N MET A 1 9.19 23.98 -1.74
CA MET A 1 10.43 23.24 -2.03
C MET A 1 10.82 23.52 -3.48
N PRO A 2 11.98 24.13 -3.74
CA PRO A 2 12.56 24.25 -5.08
C PRO A 2 12.84 22.89 -5.72
N GLU A 3 13.07 22.88 -7.03
CA GLU A 3 13.30 21.66 -7.82
C GLU A 3 14.48 20.81 -7.32
N GLU A 4 15.62 21.45 -7.03
CA GLU A 4 16.83 20.76 -6.57
C GLU A 4 16.63 20.05 -5.23
N GLU A 5 15.96 20.71 -4.28
CA GLU A 5 15.61 20.12 -2.99
C GLU A 5 14.62 18.96 -3.17
N ALA A 6 13.63 19.10 -4.05
CA ALA A 6 12.67 18.04 -4.34
C ALA A 6 13.35 16.81 -4.96
N PHE A 7 14.30 17.01 -5.87
CA PHE A 7 15.10 15.93 -6.42
C PHE A 7 15.96 15.26 -5.34
N ALA A 8 16.60 16.03 -4.46
CA ALA A 8 17.39 15.48 -3.36
C ALA A 8 16.55 14.61 -2.42
N VAL A 9 15.35 15.07 -2.05
CA VAL A 9 14.40 14.29 -1.24
C VAL A 9 13.96 13.03 -1.96
N LEU A 10 13.65 13.10 -3.26
CA LEU A 10 13.30 11.94 -4.07
C LEU A 10 14.43 10.90 -4.09
N VAL A 11 15.68 11.34 -4.25
CA VAL A 11 16.85 10.45 -4.22
C VAL A 11 16.94 9.74 -2.86
N SER A 12 16.76 10.47 -1.75
CA SER A 12 16.74 9.88 -0.41
C SER A 12 15.58 8.89 -0.21
N ILE A 13 14.38 9.21 -0.68
CA ILE A 13 13.24 8.26 -0.65
C ILE A 13 13.58 6.98 -1.42
N MET A 14 14.20 7.10 -2.60
CA MET A 14 14.54 5.96 -3.42
C MET A 14 15.67 5.12 -2.85
N GLN A 15 16.68 5.74 -2.23
CA GLN A 15 17.89 5.08 -1.76
C GLN A 15 17.83 4.76 -0.26
N ASP A 16 17.66 5.77 0.58
CA ASP A 16 17.72 5.66 2.04
C ASP A 16 16.49 4.96 2.61
N TYR A 17 15.30 5.22 2.03
CA TYR A 17 14.05 4.56 2.42
C TYR A 17 13.75 3.29 1.61
N SER A 18 14.70 2.84 0.78
CA SER A 18 14.62 1.60 0.00
C SER A 18 13.44 1.48 -0.96
N MET A 19 12.75 2.58 -1.32
CA MET A 19 11.63 2.53 -2.28
C MET A 19 12.07 1.96 -3.63
N ARG A 20 13.33 2.19 -4.05
CA ARG A 20 13.88 1.67 -5.31
C ARG A 20 13.79 0.14 -5.42
N GLU A 21 13.84 -0.57 -4.31
CA GLU A 21 13.77 -2.04 -4.31
C GLU A 21 12.43 -2.54 -4.89
N MET A 22 11.34 -1.81 -4.70
CA MET A 22 10.03 -2.15 -5.27
C MET A 22 9.96 -1.91 -6.79
N TYR A 23 10.85 -1.13 -7.37
CA TYR A 23 10.87 -0.78 -8.79
C TYR A 23 11.90 -1.58 -9.60
N LYS A 24 12.59 -2.55 -8.98
CA LYS A 24 13.50 -3.43 -9.70
C LYS A 24 12.73 -4.28 -10.73
N PRO A 25 13.34 -4.64 -11.87
CA PRO A 25 12.65 -5.36 -12.94
C PRO A 25 12.02 -6.71 -12.53
N ASP A 26 12.60 -7.37 -11.52
CA ASP A 26 12.09 -8.63 -10.99
C ASP A 26 10.88 -8.45 -10.05
N MET A 27 10.61 -7.22 -9.60
CA MET A 27 9.55 -6.87 -8.65
C MET A 27 9.59 -7.73 -7.37
N TYR A 28 10.75 -8.28 -7.02
CA TYR A 28 10.84 -9.27 -5.94
C TYR A 28 10.41 -8.67 -4.60
N TYR A 29 10.90 -7.48 -4.29
CA TYR A 29 10.57 -6.81 -3.03
C TYR A 29 9.10 -6.39 -2.97
N LEU A 30 8.52 -5.95 -4.09
CA LEU A 30 7.08 -5.67 -4.16
C LEU A 30 6.25 -6.94 -3.90
N GLY A 31 6.62 -8.07 -4.52
CA GLY A 31 5.96 -9.36 -4.28
C GLY A 31 6.05 -9.80 -2.82
N LEU A 32 7.20 -9.59 -2.16
CA LEU A 32 7.35 -9.81 -0.73
C LEU A 32 6.40 -8.93 0.09
N CYS A 33 6.26 -7.65 -0.25
CA CYS A 33 5.30 -6.76 0.42
C CYS A 33 3.86 -7.21 0.23
N MET A 34 3.47 -7.68 -0.96
CA MET A 34 2.13 -8.22 -1.21
C MET A 34 1.82 -9.43 -0.33
N TYR A 35 2.80 -10.34 -0.17
CA TYR A 35 2.69 -11.49 0.71
C TYR A 35 2.60 -11.08 2.18
N GLN A 36 3.45 -10.15 2.63
CA GLN A 36 3.41 -9.64 4.00
C GLN A 36 2.07 -8.97 4.31
N LEU A 37 1.52 -8.18 3.38
CA LEU A 37 0.21 -7.58 3.54
C LEU A 37 -0.88 -8.66 3.63
N GLU A 38 -0.82 -9.70 2.80
CA GLU A 38 -1.77 -10.82 2.86
C GLU A 38 -1.73 -11.52 4.22
N CYS A 39 -0.55 -11.77 4.79
CA CYS A 39 -0.40 -12.31 6.14
C CYS A 39 -0.99 -11.38 7.21
N LEU A 40 -0.78 -10.06 7.10
CA LEU A 40 -1.35 -9.10 8.04
C LEU A 40 -2.89 -9.06 7.96
N ILE A 41 -3.47 -9.15 6.76
CA ILE A 41 -4.92 -9.24 6.59
C ILE A 41 -5.44 -10.54 7.22
N GLN A 42 -4.74 -11.66 7.02
CA GLN A 42 -5.10 -12.93 7.64
C GLN A 42 -5.11 -12.86 9.17
N GLU A 43 -4.13 -12.18 9.78
CA GLU A 43 -3.99 -12.07 11.23
C GLU A 43 -4.97 -11.06 11.85
N ILE A 44 -5.11 -9.88 11.22
CA ILE A 44 -5.85 -8.74 11.79
C ILE A 44 -7.31 -8.71 11.34
N LEU A 45 -7.58 -9.08 10.08
CA LEU A 45 -8.91 -9.02 9.45
C LEU A 45 -9.32 -10.41 8.89
N PRO A 46 -9.40 -11.46 9.74
CA PRO A 46 -9.51 -12.85 9.29
C PRO A 46 -10.78 -13.16 8.48
N ASP A 47 -11.88 -12.47 8.77
CA ASP A 47 -13.13 -12.66 8.02
C ASP A 47 -13.04 -12.02 6.62
N LEU A 48 -12.42 -10.84 6.51
CA LEU A 48 -12.14 -10.20 5.22
C LEU A 48 -11.17 -11.04 4.40
N TYR A 49 -10.12 -11.58 5.04
CA TYR A 49 -9.21 -12.51 4.39
C TYR A 49 -9.95 -13.71 3.80
N ARG A 50 -10.84 -14.34 4.57
CA ARG A 50 -11.63 -15.49 4.09
C ARG A 50 -12.49 -15.11 2.88
N HIS A 51 -13.14 -13.95 2.92
CA HIS A 51 -13.92 -13.43 1.81
C HIS A 51 -13.06 -13.24 0.55
N PHE A 52 -11.90 -12.59 0.70
CA PHE A 52 -10.96 -12.40 -0.40
C PHE A 52 -10.48 -13.73 -1.00
N GLN A 53 -10.22 -14.76 -0.18
CA GLN A 53 -9.86 -16.09 -0.69
C GLN A 53 -11.00 -16.76 -1.46
N LEU A 54 -12.26 -16.62 -1.01
CA LEU A 54 -13.42 -17.16 -1.73
C LEU A 54 -13.63 -16.49 -3.09
N GLU A 55 -13.40 -15.18 -3.15
CA GLU A 55 -13.51 -14.37 -4.36
C GLU A 55 -12.25 -14.44 -5.25
N ASN A 56 -11.20 -15.17 -4.85
CA ASN A 56 -9.88 -15.18 -5.50
C ASN A 56 -9.30 -13.75 -5.68
N PHE A 57 -9.54 -12.89 -4.70
CA PHE A 57 -9.10 -11.50 -4.70
C PHE A 57 -7.72 -11.37 -4.02
N HIS A 58 -6.68 -11.28 -4.84
CA HIS A 58 -5.29 -11.25 -4.35
C HIS A 58 -4.82 -9.82 -4.07
N THR A 59 -3.97 -9.65 -3.06
CA THR A 59 -3.41 -8.34 -2.66
C THR A 59 -2.72 -7.59 -3.81
N SER A 60 -2.05 -8.32 -4.70
CA SER A 60 -1.38 -7.76 -5.87
C SER A 60 -2.32 -7.06 -6.86
N MET A 61 -3.62 -7.41 -6.88
CA MET A 61 -4.61 -6.84 -7.80
C MET A 61 -4.95 -5.39 -7.47
N TYR A 62 -4.93 -5.00 -6.18
CA TYR A 62 -5.34 -3.66 -5.75
C TYR A 62 -4.22 -2.88 -5.04
N ALA A 63 -3.38 -3.55 -4.24
CA ALA A 63 -2.43 -2.89 -3.35
C ALA A 63 -1.11 -2.49 -4.00
N SER A 64 -0.75 -3.05 -5.17
CA SER A 64 0.53 -2.74 -5.84
C SER A 64 0.75 -1.22 -6.01
N SER A 65 -0.30 -0.50 -6.39
CA SER A 65 -0.26 0.95 -6.57
C SER A 65 -0.09 1.72 -5.25
N TRP A 66 -0.60 1.21 -4.13
CA TRP A 66 -0.47 1.82 -2.81
C TRP A 66 1.00 1.89 -2.38
N PHE A 67 1.72 0.79 -2.57
CA PHE A 67 3.13 0.65 -2.23
C PHE A 67 4.01 1.45 -3.17
N LEU A 68 3.82 1.32 -4.49
CA LEU A 68 4.64 2.03 -5.47
C LEU A 68 4.45 3.54 -5.34
N THR A 69 3.23 4.02 -5.13
CA THR A 69 2.96 5.47 -5.20
C THR A 69 2.87 6.16 -3.84
N LEU A 70 3.08 5.45 -2.72
CA LEU A 70 2.83 5.99 -1.38
C LEU A 70 1.42 6.62 -1.26
N PHE A 71 0.44 5.96 -1.87
CA PHE A 71 -0.97 6.39 -1.97
C PHE A 71 -1.21 7.71 -2.74
N THR A 72 -0.22 8.28 -3.43
CA THR A 72 -0.37 9.59 -4.10
C THR A 72 -1.44 9.60 -5.20
N THR A 73 -1.79 8.44 -5.76
CA THR A 73 -2.80 8.30 -6.82
C THR A 73 -4.22 8.13 -6.29
N HIS A 74 -4.39 7.79 -5.01
CA HIS A 74 -5.69 7.42 -4.42
C HIS A 74 -6.22 8.48 -3.46
N PHE A 75 -5.31 9.24 -2.86
CA PHE A 75 -5.65 10.20 -1.82
C PHE A 75 -5.64 11.64 -2.31
N SER A 76 -6.44 12.49 -1.68
CA SER A 76 -6.36 13.94 -1.88
C SER A 76 -4.98 14.47 -1.45
N LEU A 77 -4.51 15.56 -2.05
CA LEU A 77 -3.18 16.13 -1.76
C LEU A 77 -2.91 16.33 -0.26
N ASN A 78 -3.91 16.80 0.49
CA ASN A 78 -3.76 17.00 1.95
C ASN A 78 -3.48 15.70 2.69
N MET A 79 -4.14 14.60 2.29
CA MET A 79 -3.92 13.28 2.87
C MET A 79 -2.57 12.72 2.42
N VAL A 80 -2.19 12.92 1.15
CA VAL A 80 -0.87 12.54 0.63
C VAL A 80 0.27 13.23 1.38
N CYS A 81 0.13 14.51 1.76
CA CYS A 81 1.12 15.18 2.59
C CYS A 81 1.27 14.48 3.96
N ARG A 82 0.15 14.10 4.59
CA ARG A 82 0.15 13.35 5.86
C ARG A 82 0.78 11.97 5.71
N THR A 83 0.51 11.26 4.61
CA THR A 83 1.14 9.97 4.35
C THR A 83 2.64 10.12 4.12
N MET A 84 3.07 11.17 3.41
CA MET A 84 4.48 11.46 3.22
C MET A 84 5.19 11.80 4.54
N ASP A 85 4.57 12.61 5.42
CA ASP A 85 5.13 12.94 6.75
C ASP A 85 5.39 11.68 7.58
N LEU A 86 4.38 10.79 7.62
CA LEU A 86 4.48 9.50 8.31
C LEU A 86 5.52 8.58 7.68
N PHE A 87 5.58 8.51 6.36
CA PHE A 87 6.57 7.70 5.65
C PHE A 87 8.00 8.19 5.91
N LEU A 88 8.24 9.49 5.89
CA LEU A 88 9.56 10.04 6.19
C LEU A 88 9.96 9.83 7.66
N SER A 89 8.99 9.75 8.58
CA SER A 89 9.25 9.50 10.00
C SER A 89 9.41 8.02 10.37
N GLU A 90 8.61 7.13 9.77
CA GLU A 90 8.47 5.73 10.20
C GLU A 90 8.93 4.72 9.13
N GLY A 91 9.10 5.15 7.88
CA GLY A 91 9.55 4.32 6.76
C GLY A 91 8.47 3.39 6.20
N MET A 92 8.92 2.25 5.64
CA MET A 92 8.09 1.31 4.88
C MET A 92 6.96 0.68 5.70
N GLU A 93 7.16 0.46 7.00
CA GLU A 93 6.16 -0.17 7.88
C GLU A 93 4.84 0.59 7.89
N MET A 94 4.90 1.92 7.77
CA MET A 94 3.72 2.75 7.74
C MET A 94 2.80 2.38 6.57
N ILE A 95 3.33 2.03 5.39
CA ILE A 95 2.50 1.69 4.22
C ILE A 95 1.58 0.51 4.54
N PHE A 96 2.09 -0.48 5.27
CA PHE A 96 1.29 -1.61 5.74
C PHE A 96 0.23 -1.18 6.74
N ARG A 97 0.57 -0.30 7.69
CA ARG A 97 -0.37 0.23 8.69
C ARG A 97 -1.54 0.97 8.04
N ILE A 98 -1.28 1.83 7.05
CA ILE A 98 -2.35 2.49 6.30
C ILE A 98 -3.14 1.48 5.47
N SER A 99 -2.48 0.53 4.82
CA SER A 99 -3.17 -0.49 4.02
C SER A 99 -4.17 -1.28 4.85
N ILE A 100 -3.80 -1.71 6.06
CA ILE A 100 -4.70 -2.40 6.98
C ILE A 100 -5.81 -1.47 7.48
N ALA A 101 -5.49 -0.24 7.87
CA ALA A 101 -6.50 0.72 8.33
C ALA A 101 -7.53 1.04 7.23
N LEU A 102 -7.10 1.13 5.97
CA LEU A 102 -8.02 1.33 4.83
C LEU A 102 -8.97 0.15 4.67
N LEU A 103 -8.45 -1.07 4.75
CA LEU A 103 -9.25 -2.29 4.63
C LEU A 103 -10.21 -2.44 5.80
N GLU A 104 -9.79 -2.08 7.02
CA GLU A 104 -10.64 -2.09 8.21
C GLU A 104 -11.79 -1.08 8.09
N ILE A 105 -11.52 0.15 7.63
CA ILE A 105 -12.55 1.19 7.44
C ILE A 105 -13.62 0.76 6.44
N HIS A 106 -13.24 0.03 5.39
CA HIS A 106 -14.16 -0.39 4.31
C HIS A 106 -14.59 -1.86 4.43
N GLN A 107 -14.27 -2.54 5.54
CA GLN A 107 -14.48 -3.98 5.68
C GLN A 107 -15.95 -4.35 5.45
N ASP A 108 -16.88 -3.64 6.10
CA ASP A 108 -18.31 -3.94 6.01
C ASP A 108 -18.84 -3.86 4.57
N GLU A 109 -18.32 -2.92 3.78
CA GLU A 109 -18.69 -2.75 2.37
C GLU A 109 -18.06 -3.87 1.53
N LEU A 110 -16.75 -4.11 1.68
CA LEU A 110 -16.00 -5.12 0.91
C LEU A 110 -16.55 -6.54 1.11
N MET A 111 -17.04 -6.87 2.30
CA MET A 111 -17.64 -8.18 2.62
C MET A 111 -18.93 -8.48 1.83
N LEU A 112 -19.55 -7.46 1.21
CA LEU A 112 -20.77 -7.60 0.43
C LEU A 112 -20.52 -7.65 -1.08
N LEU A 113 -19.28 -7.42 -1.52
CA LEU A 113 -18.92 -7.26 -2.93
C LEU A 113 -18.32 -8.53 -3.51
N SER A 114 -18.54 -8.72 -4.81
CA SER A 114 -17.83 -9.73 -5.62
C SER A 114 -16.44 -9.22 -6.01
N MET A 115 -15.57 -10.11 -6.49
CA MET A 115 -14.23 -9.73 -6.98
C MET A 115 -14.24 -8.57 -7.98
N GLU A 116 -15.15 -8.60 -8.96
CA GLU A 116 -15.25 -7.56 -10.00
C GLU A 116 -15.71 -6.21 -9.43
N ASP A 117 -16.54 -6.22 -8.40
CA ASP A 117 -17.06 -5.00 -7.78
C ASP A 117 -16.07 -4.39 -6.78
N MET A 118 -15.24 -5.21 -6.13
CA MET A 118 -14.15 -4.73 -5.25
C MET A 118 -13.03 -3.99 -6.01
N LEU A 119 -12.92 -4.18 -7.34
CA LEU A 119 -11.92 -3.51 -8.18
C LEU A 119 -12.37 -2.14 -8.71
N LYS A 120 -13.65 -1.79 -8.56
CA LYS A 120 -14.23 -0.53 -9.08
C LYS A 120 -14.10 0.59 -8.07
#